data_AF-A0A5B8VJD4-F1
#
_entry.id   AF-A0A5B8VJD4-F1
#
_cell.length_a   1.000
_cell.length_b   1.000
_cell.length_c   1.000
_cell.angle_alpha   90.00
_cell.angle_beta   90.00
_cell.angle_gamma   90.00
#
_symmetry.space_group_name_H-M   'P 1'
#
loop_
_entity.id
_entity.type
_entity.pdbx_description
1 polymer ?
#
loop_
_entity_poly.entity_id
_entity_poly.type
_entity_poly.pdbx_seq_one_letter_code
_entity_poly.pdbx_strand_id
1 'polypeptide(L)'
;MKGYELCLFDDLSDLIQQLEIKERHFGLCRLVAGYAWPWVSKKNKSLFDIQLDGVELRWNTKTEDWINSENARYEVGCIHTVQGYDLNYVGVIFGPEITFNTQTGLIEVIKSNYKDRTGKDSIKDPQELDRYIKHIYSTMMLRGIKGAFVYVADPALRTYFEKYMDKYDPSIKSNHRVEVPLIQLSVENEQLVEKYASTMYLREEDLQGNSHDFIACQIQKDGSDENGAVALIQIVHEEIVATEQNLSDRSDAKASTAFQWQVAEQHAFYGKENWLPSSLTMSRYVVIRLKNKGGINRTVVGRIEKLLGGVAFNK
;
A
#
# COMPACT_ATOMS: atom_id res chain seq x y z
N MET A 1 14.00 2.20 20.63
CA MET A 1 13.82 3.11 19.47
C MET A 1 12.36 3.53 19.45
N LYS A 2 12.04 4.81 19.67
CA LYS A 2 10.64 5.27 19.54
C LYS A 2 10.30 5.35 18.05
N GLY A 3 9.25 4.66 17.62
CA GLY A 3 8.73 4.74 16.24
C GLY A 3 9.30 3.73 15.24
N TYR A 4 10.09 2.75 15.66
CA TYR A 4 10.49 1.63 14.80
C TYR A 4 9.47 0.49 14.92
N GLU A 5 8.87 0.07 13.80
CA GLU A 5 7.89 -1.02 13.77
C GLU A 5 8.61 -2.35 13.49
N LEU A 6 8.66 -3.23 14.49
CA LEU A 6 9.22 -4.57 14.35
C LEU A 6 8.10 -5.58 14.61
N CYS A 7 7.73 -6.37 13.61
CA CYS A 7 6.55 -7.23 13.70
C CYS A 7 6.80 -8.61 13.07
N LEU A 8 6.36 -9.66 13.76
CA LEU A 8 6.43 -11.05 13.31
C LEU A 8 5.07 -11.48 12.74
N PHE A 9 5.08 -12.05 11.54
CA PHE A 9 3.89 -12.52 10.83
C PHE A 9 3.83 -14.05 10.80
N ASP A 10 2.66 -14.60 11.13
CA ASP A 10 2.38 -16.03 11.01
C ASP A 10 2.06 -16.44 9.57
N ASP A 11 1.51 -15.51 8.78
CA ASP A 11 1.08 -15.70 7.41
C ASP A 11 1.87 -14.78 6.46
N LEU A 12 2.41 -15.36 5.39
CA LEU A 12 3.22 -14.60 4.43
C LEU A 12 2.39 -13.61 3.60
N SER A 13 1.13 -13.94 3.29
CA SER A 13 0.22 -13.05 2.56
C SER A 13 -0.07 -11.80 3.38
N ASP A 14 -0.28 -11.93 4.69
CA ASP A 14 -0.45 -10.77 5.58
C ASP A 14 0.77 -9.86 5.59
N LEU A 15 1.98 -10.43 5.66
CA LEU A 15 3.21 -9.64 5.58
C LEU A 15 3.28 -8.84 4.27
N ILE A 16 3.02 -9.51 3.15
CA ILE A 16 3.07 -8.89 1.81
C ILE A 16 2.04 -7.76 1.71
N GLN A 17 0.80 -8.00 2.14
CA GLN A 17 -0.26 -7.00 2.13
C GLN A 17 0.10 -5.77 2.98
N GLN A 18 0.63 -5.99 4.18
CA GLN A 18 1.05 -4.88 5.04
C GLN A 18 2.24 -4.12 4.47
N LEU A 19 3.21 -4.82 3.88
CA LEU A 19 4.35 -4.18 3.23
C LEU A 19 3.91 -3.35 2.01
N GLU A 20 2.94 -3.83 1.25
CA GLU A 20 2.34 -3.11 0.12
C GLU A 20 1.58 -1.85 0.58
N ILE A 21 0.86 -1.92 1.71
CA ILE A 21 0.29 -0.72 2.34
C ILE A 21 1.39 0.29 2.67
N LYS A 22 2.51 -0.15 3.26
CA LYS A 22 3.66 0.74 3.55
C LYS A 22 4.31 1.29 2.27
N GLU A 23 4.42 0.50 1.20
CA GLU A 23 4.96 0.94 -0.09
C GLU A 23 4.14 2.09 -0.66
N ARG A 24 2.80 2.04 -0.59
CA ARG A 24 1.94 3.13 -1.08
C ARG A 24 2.10 4.43 -0.30
N HIS A 25 2.39 4.35 0.99
CA HIS A 25 2.51 5.52 1.88
C HIS A 25 3.92 6.11 1.91
N PHE A 26 4.95 5.26 1.90
CA PHE A 26 6.33 5.68 2.13
C PHE A 26 7.24 5.47 0.90
N GLY A 27 6.86 4.58 -0.03
CA GLY A 27 7.74 4.08 -1.09
C GLY A 27 8.95 3.33 -0.53
N LEU A 28 9.78 2.75 -1.42
CA LEU A 28 11.02 2.05 -1.07
C LEU A 28 10.87 1.01 0.06
N CYS A 29 9.78 0.26 0.01
CA CYS A 29 9.49 -0.89 0.85
C CYS A 29 9.70 -2.16 0.03
N ARG A 30 10.59 -3.06 0.46
CA ARG A 30 10.97 -4.23 -0.35
C ARG A 30 10.92 -5.52 0.43
N LEU A 31 10.47 -6.57 -0.24
CA LEU A 31 10.51 -7.94 0.26
C LEU A 31 11.86 -8.55 -0.10
N VAL A 32 12.52 -9.15 0.88
CA VAL A 32 13.81 -9.81 0.73
C VAL A 32 13.80 -11.16 1.45
N ALA A 33 14.68 -12.06 1.02
CA ALA A 33 14.81 -13.37 1.63
C ALA A 33 16.26 -13.86 1.61
N GLY A 34 16.58 -14.80 2.50
CA GLY A 34 17.81 -15.58 2.39
C GLY A 34 17.77 -16.51 1.17
N TYR A 35 18.94 -16.91 0.67
CA TYR A 35 19.07 -17.74 -0.53
C TYR A 35 18.71 -19.22 -0.25
N ALA A 36 17.44 -19.50 0.03
CA ALA A 36 16.95 -20.83 0.37
C ALA A 36 16.36 -21.61 -0.82
N TRP A 37 15.97 -20.89 -1.88
CA TRP A 37 15.22 -21.44 -3.00
C TRP A 37 16.03 -21.40 -4.30
N PRO A 38 15.84 -22.39 -5.20
CA PRO A 38 16.44 -22.34 -6.52
C PRO A 38 15.84 -21.20 -7.35
N TRP A 39 16.66 -20.60 -8.21
CA TRP A 39 16.23 -19.50 -9.09
C TRP A 39 15.85 -20.03 -10.48
N VAL A 40 14.70 -20.71 -10.55
CA VAL A 40 14.16 -21.34 -11.77
C VAL A 40 13.62 -20.30 -12.76
N SER A 41 13.11 -19.17 -12.26
CA SER A 41 12.57 -18.08 -13.06
C SER A 41 13.65 -17.29 -13.83
N LYS A 42 14.94 -17.52 -13.51
CA LYS A 42 16.07 -16.83 -14.15
C LYS A 42 16.06 -16.99 -15.67
N LYS A 43 15.75 -18.20 -16.14
CA LYS A 43 15.68 -18.52 -17.58
C LYS A 43 14.26 -18.52 -18.13
N ASN A 44 13.26 -18.79 -17.28
CA ASN A 44 11.86 -18.81 -17.68
C ASN A 44 11.00 -17.96 -16.75
N LYS A 45 10.63 -16.75 -17.20
CA LYS A 45 9.90 -15.77 -16.39
C LYS A 45 8.47 -16.17 -16.02
N SER A 46 7.92 -17.23 -16.62
CA SER A 46 6.60 -17.76 -16.26
C SER A 46 6.61 -18.67 -15.03
N LEU A 47 7.78 -19.02 -14.51
CA LEU A 47 7.93 -19.85 -13.31
C LEU A 47 8.08 -19.00 -12.05
N PHE A 48 7.67 -19.57 -10.92
CA PHE A 48 7.88 -19.01 -9.58
C PHE A 48 9.02 -19.74 -8.87
N ASP A 49 9.78 -19.01 -8.07
CA ASP A 49 10.99 -19.51 -7.40
C ASP A 49 10.71 -19.98 -5.98
N ILE A 50 9.82 -19.26 -5.29
CA ILE A 50 9.48 -19.45 -3.88
C ILE A 50 8.00 -19.77 -3.83
N GLN A 51 7.66 -20.92 -3.27
CA GLN A 51 6.28 -21.32 -2.96
C GLN A 51 6.20 -21.57 -1.46
N LEU A 52 5.45 -20.74 -0.75
CA LEU A 52 5.34 -20.77 0.71
C LEU A 52 3.97 -20.24 1.13
N ASP A 53 3.27 -20.96 2.01
CA ASP A 53 1.93 -20.62 2.49
C ASP A 53 0.92 -20.29 1.37
N GLY A 54 1.00 -21.01 0.25
CA GLY A 54 0.13 -20.79 -0.92
C GLY A 54 0.45 -19.52 -1.71
N VAL A 55 1.49 -18.77 -1.33
CA VAL A 55 2.00 -17.61 -2.06
C VAL A 55 3.10 -18.06 -3.01
N GLU A 56 3.05 -17.55 -4.24
CA GLU A 56 4.08 -17.77 -5.26
C GLU A 56 4.87 -16.48 -5.53
N LEU A 57 6.19 -16.52 -5.35
CA LEU A 57 7.06 -15.37 -5.51
C LEU A 57 8.22 -15.67 -6.48
N ARG A 58 8.74 -14.61 -7.10
CA ARG A 58 9.91 -14.65 -7.98
C ARG A 58 11.05 -13.87 -7.37
N TRP A 59 12.27 -14.36 -7.55
CA TRP A 59 13.47 -13.57 -7.29
C TRP A 59 13.55 -12.36 -8.22
N ASN A 60 14.26 -11.35 -7.77
CA ASN A 60 14.59 -10.12 -8.48
C ASN A 60 14.95 -10.34 -9.97
N THR A 61 14.36 -9.59 -10.89
CA THR A 61 14.65 -9.73 -12.33
C THR A 61 15.95 -9.03 -12.75
N LYS A 62 16.35 -7.99 -12.03
CA LYS A 62 17.59 -7.24 -12.24
C LYS A 62 18.59 -7.51 -11.12
N THR A 63 19.88 -7.54 -11.44
CA THR A 63 20.95 -7.65 -10.43
C THR A 63 21.39 -6.29 -9.93
N GLU A 64 21.44 -5.29 -10.81
CA GLU A 64 21.81 -3.92 -10.50
C GLU A 64 20.56 -3.05 -10.43
N ASP A 65 20.56 -2.12 -9.46
CA ASP A 65 19.49 -1.13 -9.26
C ASP A 65 18.07 -1.74 -9.21
N TRP A 66 17.98 -2.98 -8.72
CA TRP A 66 16.70 -3.68 -8.61
C TRP A 66 15.71 -2.93 -7.73
N ILE A 67 16.19 -2.32 -6.64
CA ILE A 67 15.34 -1.60 -5.68
C ILE A 67 14.51 -0.51 -6.36
N ASN A 68 15.06 0.19 -7.34
CA ASN A 68 14.39 1.29 -8.05
C ASN A 68 13.59 0.83 -9.28
N SER A 69 13.58 -0.48 -9.58
CA SER A 69 12.83 -1.00 -10.71
C SER A 69 11.32 -1.06 -10.44
N GLU A 70 10.51 -0.82 -11.47
CA GLU A 70 9.03 -0.83 -11.38
C GLU A 70 8.48 -2.16 -10.85
N ASN A 71 9.14 -3.29 -11.18
CA ASN A 71 8.72 -4.63 -10.77
C ASN A 71 9.23 -5.03 -9.38
N ALA A 72 10.10 -4.26 -8.73
CA ALA A 72 10.73 -4.63 -7.47
C ALA A 72 9.74 -4.95 -6.35
N ARG A 73 8.58 -4.27 -6.36
CA ARG A 73 7.49 -4.48 -5.41
C ARG A 73 6.79 -5.84 -5.52
N TYR A 74 6.92 -6.53 -6.66
CA TYR A 74 6.33 -7.85 -6.91
C TYR A 74 7.36 -8.99 -6.88
N GLU A 75 8.60 -8.66 -6.55
CA GLU A 75 9.74 -9.56 -6.58
C GLU A 75 10.40 -9.63 -5.20
N VAL A 76 11.21 -10.66 -5.00
CA VAL A 76 11.98 -10.86 -3.78
C VAL A 76 13.43 -10.56 -4.05
N GLY A 77 14.00 -9.63 -3.28
CA GLY A 77 15.42 -9.33 -3.31
C GLY A 77 16.22 -10.27 -2.43
N CYS A 78 17.55 -10.17 -2.55
CA CYS A 78 18.49 -10.87 -1.70
C CYS A 78 19.53 -9.89 -1.16
N ILE A 79 20.50 -10.40 -0.39
CA ILE A 79 21.59 -9.57 0.15
C ILE A 79 22.32 -8.78 -0.94
N HIS A 80 22.55 -9.39 -2.11
CA HIS A 80 23.30 -8.78 -3.21
C HIS A 80 22.56 -7.63 -3.87
N THR A 81 21.22 -7.62 -3.83
CA THR A 81 20.39 -6.57 -4.46
C THR A 81 19.94 -5.49 -3.51
N VAL A 82 20.00 -5.74 -2.20
CA VAL A 82 19.66 -4.76 -1.15
C VAL A 82 20.88 -4.02 -0.60
N GLN A 83 22.08 -4.51 -0.89
CA GLN A 83 23.32 -3.94 -0.35
C GLN A 83 23.50 -2.47 -0.75
N GLY A 84 23.72 -1.61 0.25
CA GLY A 84 24.00 -0.19 0.03
C GLY A 84 22.77 0.72 -0.01
N TYR A 85 21.57 0.16 0.18
CA TYR A 85 20.33 0.92 0.25
C TYR A 85 19.71 0.85 1.63
N ASP A 86 19.12 1.96 2.05
CA ASP A 86 18.22 2.05 3.19
C ASP A 86 16.78 2.05 2.66
N LEU A 87 15.95 1.17 3.20
CA LEU A 87 14.55 0.98 2.83
C LEU A 87 13.65 1.62 3.88
N ASN A 88 12.51 2.19 3.50
CA ASN A 88 11.57 2.70 4.50
C ASN A 88 11.06 1.55 5.39
N TYR A 89 10.58 0.48 4.77
CA TYR A 89 10.27 -0.79 5.43
C TYR A 89 10.92 -1.94 4.69
N VAL A 90 11.31 -2.98 5.43
CA VAL A 90 11.80 -4.22 4.83
C VAL A 90 10.91 -5.38 5.28
N GLY A 91 10.45 -6.20 4.32
CA GLY A 91 9.89 -7.51 4.62
C GLY A 91 10.99 -8.55 4.50
N VAL A 92 11.26 -9.34 5.54
CA VAL A 92 12.31 -10.35 5.55
C VAL A 92 11.70 -11.73 5.73
N ILE A 93 11.91 -12.60 4.74
CA ILE A 93 11.54 -14.02 4.81
C ILE A 93 12.76 -14.81 5.27
N PHE A 94 12.69 -15.39 6.47
CA PHE A 94 13.62 -16.40 6.94
C PHE A 94 13.24 -17.74 6.33
N GLY A 95 14.08 -18.23 5.41
CA GLY A 95 13.85 -19.44 4.66
C GLY A 95 14.20 -20.74 5.41
N PRO A 96 13.97 -21.90 4.77
CA PRO A 96 14.23 -23.23 5.35
C PRO A 96 15.72 -23.56 5.53
N GLU A 97 16.65 -22.66 5.18
CA GLU A 97 18.07 -22.82 5.43
C GLU A 97 18.52 -22.36 6.82
N ILE A 98 17.63 -21.79 7.63
CA ILE A 98 17.90 -21.36 9.00
C ILE A 98 16.79 -21.86 9.94
N THR A 99 17.18 -22.44 11.06
CA THR A 99 16.26 -23.08 12.01
C THR A 99 16.69 -22.76 13.45
N PHE A 100 15.85 -23.10 14.42
CA PHE A 100 16.20 -23.10 15.84
C PHE A 100 16.26 -24.55 16.33
N ASN A 101 17.46 -24.97 16.72
CA ASN A 101 17.66 -26.29 17.27
C ASN A 101 17.31 -26.29 18.76
N THR A 102 16.19 -26.94 19.11
CA THR A 102 15.68 -27.00 20.49
C THR A 102 16.56 -27.83 21.43
N GLN A 103 17.43 -28.70 20.91
CA GLN A 103 18.36 -29.50 21.70
C GLN A 103 19.60 -28.71 22.09
N THR A 104 20.18 -27.95 21.15
CA THR A 104 21.37 -27.13 21.39
C THR A 104 21.02 -25.75 21.94
N GLY A 105 19.78 -25.29 21.74
CA GLY A 105 19.32 -23.96 22.11
C GLY A 105 19.86 -22.85 21.20
N LEU A 106 20.34 -23.21 20.00
CA LEU A 106 20.99 -22.30 19.07
C LEU A 106 20.19 -22.15 17.78
N ILE A 107 20.26 -20.97 17.18
CA ILE A 107 19.91 -20.79 15.78
C ILE A 107 21.00 -21.48 14.95
N GLU A 108 20.63 -22.29 13.97
CA GLU A 108 21.57 -23.08 13.16
C GLU A 108 21.21 -22.99 11.68
N VAL A 109 22.24 -23.03 10.83
CA VAL A 109 22.08 -23.01 9.38
C VAL A 109 22.16 -24.41 8.78
N ILE A 110 21.19 -24.74 7.93
CA ILE A 110 21.11 -25.99 7.18
C ILE A 110 21.80 -25.81 5.82
N LYS A 111 23.09 -26.12 5.74
CA LYS A 111 23.94 -25.95 4.53
C LYS A 111 23.38 -26.58 3.25
N SER A 112 22.60 -27.66 3.33
CA SER A 112 21.96 -28.29 2.17
C SER A 112 20.85 -27.43 1.56
N ASN A 113 20.24 -26.57 2.36
CA ASN A 113 19.12 -25.71 1.98
C ASN A 113 19.59 -24.33 1.49
N TYR A 114 20.82 -23.92 1.80
CA TYR A 114 21.41 -22.72 1.22
C TYR A 114 21.82 -22.92 -0.25
N LYS A 115 21.27 -22.08 -1.14
CA LYS A 115 21.35 -22.18 -2.61
C LYS A 115 22.22 -21.13 -3.29
N ASP A 116 22.81 -20.20 -2.54
CA ASP A 116 23.85 -19.32 -3.08
C ASP A 116 25.15 -20.12 -3.25
N ARG A 117 25.45 -20.46 -4.51
CA ARG A 117 26.66 -21.22 -4.85
C ARG A 117 27.92 -20.43 -4.54
N THR A 118 27.93 -19.13 -4.80
CA THR A 118 29.13 -18.30 -4.60
C THR A 118 29.46 -18.18 -3.12
N GLY A 119 28.46 -17.90 -2.28
CA GLY A 119 28.63 -17.87 -0.82
C GLY A 119 29.01 -19.24 -0.25
N LYS A 120 28.41 -20.31 -0.75
CA LYS A 120 28.66 -21.68 -0.26
C LYS A 120 30.03 -22.23 -0.65
N ASP A 121 30.53 -21.93 -1.85
CA ASP A 121 31.78 -22.48 -2.36
C ASP A 121 33.01 -21.71 -1.85
N SER A 122 32.82 -20.43 -1.49
CA SER A 122 33.89 -19.59 -0.92
C SER A 122 34.18 -19.91 0.55
N ILE A 123 33.18 -20.37 1.32
CA ILE A 123 33.32 -20.65 2.76
C ILE A 123 33.26 -22.16 3.03
N LYS A 124 34.43 -22.75 3.31
CA LYS A 124 34.56 -24.19 3.54
C LYS A 124 34.20 -24.62 4.96
N ASP A 125 34.53 -23.79 5.95
CA ASP A 125 34.22 -24.06 7.36
C ASP A 125 32.70 -23.89 7.62
N PRO A 126 32.00 -24.94 8.09
CA PRO A 126 30.59 -24.85 8.46
C PRO A 126 30.28 -23.76 9.50
N GLN A 127 31.18 -23.49 10.46
CA GLN A 127 30.94 -22.47 11.50
C GLN A 127 31.04 -21.05 10.94
N GLU A 128 31.98 -20.82 10.02
CA GLU A 128 32.07 -19.55 9.31
C GLU A 128 30.85 -19.33 8.41
N LEU A 129 30.38 -20.38 7.73
CA LEU A 129 29.20 -20.30 6.87
C LEU A 129 27.93 -20.00 7.68
N ASP A 130 27.77 -20.65 8.83
CA ASP A 130 26.66 -20.40 9.76
C ASP A 130 26.65 -18.92 10.23
N ARG A 131 27.81 -18.39 10.64
CA ARG A 131 27.95 -16.99 11.03
C ARG A 131 27.67 -16.04 9.86
N TYR A 132 28.16 -16.37 8.67
CA TYR A 132 27.95 -15.57 7.47
C TYR A 132 26.47 -15.44 7.10
N ILE A 133 25.72 -16.54 7.12
CA ILE A 133 24.28 -16.52 6.80
C ILE A 133 23.47 -15.80 7.88
N LYS A 134 23.79 -15.98 9.16
CA LYS A 134 23.20 -15.17 10.24
C LYS A 134 23.46 -13.68 10.03
N HIS A 135 24.67 -13.31 9.61
CA HIS A 135 25.01 -11.91 9.33
C HIS A 135 24.24 -11.33 8.12
N ILE A 136 23.98 -12.15 7.10
CA ILE A 136 23.11 -11.78 5.97
C ILE A 136 21.72 -11.37 6.48
N TYR A 137 21.09 -12.22 7.32
CA TYR A 137 19.77 -11.93 7.89
C TYR A 137 19.76 -10.66 8.75
N SER A 138 20.76 -10.51 9.64
CA SER A 138 20.90 -9.29 10.44
C SER A 138 21.03 -8.05 9.56
N THR A 139 21.82 -8.13 8.48
CA THR A 139 22.00 -7.01 7.57
C THR A 139 20.71 -6.66 6.83
N MET A 140 19.95 -7.66 6.36
CA MET A 140 18.65 -7.44 5.69
C MET A 140 17.64 -6.78 6.63
N MET A 141 17.50 -7.27 7.86
CA MET A 141 16.58 -6.68 8.85
C MET A 141 16.92 -5.23 9.17
N LEU A 142 18.20 -4.90 9.25
CA LEU A 142 18.67 -3.55 9.56
C LEU A 142 18.54 -2.56 8.39
N ARG A 143 18.12 -3.00 7.19
CA ARG A 143 17.90 -2.09 6.05
C ARG A 143 16.64 -1.25 6.20
N GLY A 144 15.65 -1.71 6.96
CA GLY A 144 14.45 -0.93 7.24
C GLY A 144 14.77 0.21 8.20
N ILE A 145 14.49 1.46 7.84
CA ILE A 145 14.71 2.63 8.72
C ILE A 145 13.49 2.97 9.57
N LYS A 146 12.26 2.67 9.09
CA LYS A 146 11.01 2.85 9.85
C LYS A 146 10.51 1.55 10.45
N GLY A 147 10.80 0.41 9.82
CA GLY A 147 10.41 -0.88 10.36
C GLY A 147 10.89 -2.08 9.58
N ALA A 148 10.80 -3.24 10.21
CA ALA A 148 11.05 -4.55 9.63
C ALA A 148 9.91 -5.51 9.95
N PHE A 149 9.36 -6.11 8.90
CA PHE A 149 8.36 -7.16 8.98
C PHE A 149 9.04 -8.49 8.74
N VAL A 150 8.82 -9.44 9.63
CA VAL A 150 9.53 -10.72 9.61
C VAL A 150 8.53 -11.83 9.45
N TYR A 151 8.82 -12.74 8.53
CA TYR A 151 8.17 -14.04 8.41
C TYR A 151 9.24 -15.11 8.53
N VAL A 152 8.95 -16.18 9.27
CA VAL A 152 9.88 -17.29 9.49
C VAL A 152 9.25 -18.60 9.06
N ALA A 153 9.86 -19.29 8.09
CA ALA A 153 9.34 -20.54 7.54
C ALA A 153 9.45 -21.72 8.54
N ASP A 154 10.52 -21.76 9.32
CA ASP A 154 10.74 -22.81 10.32
C ASP A 154 9.91 -22.56 11.59
N PRO A 155 9.03 -23.48 12.01
CA PRO A 155 8.16 -23.26 13.17
C PRO A 155 8.91 -23.11 14.50
N ALA A 156 10.03 -23.81 14.69
CA ALA A 156 10.81 -23.73 15.93
C ALA A 156 11.50 -22.37 16.05
N LEU A 157 12.05 -21.86 14.94
CA LEU A 157 12.65 -20.54 14.87
C LEU A 157 11.60 -19.43 15.02
N ARG A 158 10.41 -19.61 14.43
CA ARG A 158 9.27 -18.69 14.63
C ARG A 158 8.91 -18.58 16.11
N THR A 159 8.73 -19.71 16.78
CA THR A 159 8.45 -19.77 18.22
C THR A 159 9.56 -19.12 19.06
N TYR A 160 10.82 -19.25 18.63
CA TYR A 160 11.93 -18.55 19.27
C TYR A 160 11.82 -17.02 19.08
N PHE A 161 11.45 -16.54 17.90
CA PHE A 161 11.31 -15.10 17.59
C PHE A 161 10.14 -14.45 18.32
N GLU A 162 9.03 -15.18 18.54
CA GLU A 162 7.87 -14.70 19.31
C GLU A 162 8.23 -14.23 20.72
N LYS A 163 9.34 -14.71 21.29
CA LYS A 163 9.83 -14.26 22.62
C LYS A 163 10.39 -12.84 22.61
N TYR A 164 10.74 -12.31 21.44
CA TYR A 164 11.47 -11.06 21.28
C TYR A 164 10.77 -10.07 20.35
N MET A 165 9.67 -10.46 19.70
CA MET A 165 8.98 -9.67 18.69
C MET A 165 7.46 -9.70 18.92
N ASP A 166 6.81 -8.56 18.73
CA ASP A 166 5.36 -8.50 18.74
C ASP A 166 4.79 -9.19 17.50
N LYS A 167 3.76 -10.02 17.71
CA LYS A 167 3.06 -10.70 16.62
C LYS A 167 2.10 -9.75 15.92
N TYR A 168 1.99 -9.91 14.61
CA TYR A 168 0.92 -9.31 13.84
C TYR A 168 -0.41 -9.96 14.24
N ASP A 169 -1.35 -9.12 14.65
CA ASP A 169 -2.73 -9.54 14.90
C ASP A 169 -3.65 -8.91 13.84
N PRO A 170 -4.18 -9.70 12.89
CA PRO A 170 -5.09 -9.18 11.87
C PRO A 170 -6.38 -8.60 12.48
N SER A 171 -6.79 -9.06 13.67
CA SER A 171 -8.00 -8.58 14.33
C SER A 171 -7.86 -7.17 14.92
N ILE A 172 -6.63 -6.75 15.25
CA ILE A 172 -6.36 -5.39 15.74
C ILE A 172 -6.48 -4.36 14.59
N LYS A 173 -6.40 -4.79 13.32
CA LYS A 173 -6.34 -3.89 12.15
C LYS A 173 -7.68 -3.42 11.58
N SER A 174 -8.83 -3.89 12.05
CA SER A 174 -10.12 -3.54 11.42
C SER A 174 -10.76 -2.21 11.85
N ASN A 175 -10.14 -1.42 12.75
CA ASN A 175 -10.77 -0.21 13.30
C ASN A 175 -10.06 1.11 12.99
N HIS A 176 -8.92 1.11 12.28
CA HIS A 176 -8.30 2.37 11.88
C HIS A 176 -9.11 3.00 10.74
N ARG A 177 -9.79 4.09 11.09
CA ARG A 177 -10.63 4.86 10.18
C ARG A 177 -9.89 6.11 9.75
N VAL A 178 -9.81 6.31 8.45
CA VAL A 178 -9.22 7.50 7.83
C VAL A 178 -10.32 8.44 7.37
N GLU A 179 -10.04 9.73 7.50
CA GLU A 179 -10.93 10.81 7.08
C GLU A 179 -10.85 11.00 5.56
N VAL A 180 -12.00 10.94 4.90
CA VAL A 180 -12.17 11.22 3.48
C VAL A 180 -13.25 12.30 3.33
N PRO A 181 -13.02 13.40 2.58
CA PRO A 181 -14.04 14.40 2.32
C PRO A 181 -15.28 13.78 1.68
N LEU A 182 -16.47 14.06 2.23
CA LEU A 182 -17.75 13.68 1.65
C LEU A 182 -18.43 14.91 1.08
N ILE A 183 -18.70 14.87 -0.23
CA ILE A 183 -19.40 15.92 -0.95
C ILE A 183 -20.80 15.43 -1.26
N GLN A 184 -21.81 16.16 -0.80
CA GLN A 184 -23.20 15.82 -1.04
C GLN A 184 -23.81 16.78 -2.04
N LEU A 185 -24.27 16.20 -3.13
CA LEU A 185 -24.83 16.86 -4.29
C LEU A 185 -26.32 16.55 -4.40
N SER A 186 -27.04 17.44 -5.06
CA SER A 186 -28.43 17.26 -5.45
C SER A 186 -28.58 17.65 -6.91
N VAL A 187 -29.59 17.10 -7.59
CA VAL A 187 -29.90 17.50 -8.97
C VAL A 187 -31.06 18.48 -8.93
N GLU A 188 -30.76 19.77 -9.05
CA GLU A 188 -31.77 20.84 -9.14
C GLU A 188 -31.77 21.40 -10.56
N ASN A 189 -32.93 21.50 -11.21
CA ASN A 189 -33.04 22.05 -12.58
C ASN A 189 -32.04 21.44 -13.58
N GLU A 190 -31.83 20.12 -13.50
CA GLU A 190 -30.87 19.37 -14.34
C GLU A 190 -29.39 19.73 -14.10
N GLN A 191 -29.08 20.46 -13.02
CA GLN A 191 -27.72 20.81 -12.60
C GLN A 191 -27.37 20.16 -11.26
N LEU A 192 -26.09 19.80 -11.09
CA LEU A 192 -25.57 19.33 -9.81
C LEU A 192 -25.27 20.53 -8.91
N VAL A 193 -26.04 20.63 -7.83
CA VAL A 193 -25.89 21.64 -6.79
C VAL A 193 -25.38 20.96 -5.53
N GLU A 194 -24.27 21.45 -4.98
CA GLU A 194 -23.81 21.00 -3.68
C GLU A 194 -24.74 21.49 -2.59
N LYS A 195 -25.10 20.55 -1.70
CA LYS A 195 -25.88 20.85 -0.50
C LYS A 195 -24.96 21.12 0.68
N TYR A 196 -24.01 20.23 0.92
CA TYR A 196 -23.02 20.37 2.00
C TYR A 196 -21.81 19.45 1.80
N ALA A 197 -20.69 19.87 2.38
CA ALA A 197 -19.48 19.08 2.54
C ALA A 197 -19.33 18.63 4.00
N SER A 198 -19.00 17.35 4.20
CA SER A 198 -18.73 16.75 5.50
C SER A 198 -17.54 15.79 5.40
N THR A 199 -17.29 14.99 6.44
CA THR A 199 -16.23 13.98 6.47
C THR A 199 -16.84 12.60 6.61
N MET A 200 -16.41 11.67 5.76
CA MET A 200 -16.69 10.24 5.88
C MET A 200 -15.47 9.54 6.46
N TYR A 201 -15.71 8.58 7.35
CA TYR A 201 -14.68 7.75 7.92
C TYR A 201 -14.68 6.39 7.24
N LEU A 202 -13.64 6.10 6.48
CA LEU A 202 -13.46 4.84 5.77
C LEU A 202 -12.40 4.00 6.47
N ARG A 203 -12.50 2.68 6.37
CA ARG A 203 -11.38 1.84 6.80
C ARG A 203 -10.24 2.07 5.82
N GLU A 204 -9.03 2.21 6.34
CA GLU A 204 -7.85 2.44 5.50
C GLU A 204 -7.65 1.35 4.43
N GLU A 205 -8.04 0.11 4.73
CA GLU A 205 -8.05 -1.03 3.80
C GLU A 205 -9.05 -0.90 2.64
N ASP A 206 -10.13 -0.13 2.81
CA ASP A 206 -11.09 0.15 1.74
C ASP A 206 -10.53 1.17 0.72
N LEU A 207 -9.36 1.78 1.03
CA LEU A 207 -8.65 2.71 0.15
C LEU A 207 -7.43 2.03 -0.49
N GLN A 208 -7.29 2.18 -1.81
CA GLN A 208 -6.09 1.75 -2.53
C GLN A 208 -5.09 2.92 -2.70
N GLY A 209 -4.79 3.65 -1.62
CA GLY A 209 -3.91 4.84 -1.63
C GLY A 209 -4.03 5.67 -0.35
N ASN A 210 -3.42 6.87 -0.31
CA ASN A 210 -3.56 7.76 0.86
C ASN A 210 -4.97 8.33 0.91
N SER A 211 -5.53 8.56 2.09
CA SER A 211 -6.90 9.12 2.22
C SER A 211 -7.07 10.50 1.57
N HIS A 212 -6.00 11.29 1.47
CA HIS A 212 -5.98 12.57 0.77
C HIS A 212 -6.13 12.46 -0.76
N ASP A 213 -5.93 11.27 -1.31
CA ASP A 213 -6.12 10.97 -2.73
C ASP A 213 -7.57 10.58 -3.03
N PHE A 214 -8.49 10.63 -2.05
CA PHE A 214 -9.87 10.22 -2.22
C PHE A 214 -10.86 11.31 -1.86
N ILE A 215 -12.00 11.28 -2.55
CA ILE A 215 -13.21 12.03 -2.21
C ILE A 215 -14.39 11.05 -2.27
N ALA A 216 -15.25 11.07 -1.27
CA ALA A 216 -16.54 10.42 -1.30
C ALA A 216 -17.58 11.41 -1.86
N CYS A 217 -18.43 10.96 -2.77
CA CYS A 217 -19.47 11.77 -3.37
C CYS A 217 -20.82 11.07 -3.24
N GLN A 218 -21.84 11.77 -2.74
CA GLN A 218 -23.20 11.25 -2.67
C GLN A 218 -24.14 12.20 -3.42
N ILE A 219 -25.03 11.65 -4.24
CA ILE A 219 -26.04 12.42 -4.95
C ILE A 219 -27.42 12.07 -4.37
N GLN A 220 -28.12 13.08 -3.86
CA GLN A 220 -29.52 12.99 -3.45
C GLN A 220 -30.42 13.35 -4.64
N LYS A 221 -31.47 12.56 -4.87
CA LYS A 221 -32.49 12.85 -5.88
C LYS A 221 -33.56 13.75 -5.26
N ASP A 222 -34.02 14.74 -6.02
CA ASP A 222 -35.08 15.64 -5.60
C ASP A 222 -36.32 14.87 -5.11
N GLY A 223 -36.73 15.15 -3.87
CA GLY A 223 -37.96 14.64 -3.26
C GLY A 223 -37.93 13.19 -2.74
N SER A 224 -36.76 12.54 -2.68
CA SER A 224 -36.61 11.21 -2.04
C SER A 224 -35.91 11.32 -0.68
N ASP A 225 -36.49 10.73 0.36
CA ASP A 225 -35.88 10.56 1.69
C ASP A 225 -34.77 9.48 1.71
N GLU A 226 -34.49 8.84 0.57
CA GLU A 226 -33.44 7.83 0.46
C GLU A 226 -32.06 8.47 0.26
N ASN A 227 -31.14 8.15 1.17
CA ASN A 227 -29.72 8.45 1.01
C ASN A 227 -29.19 7.66 -0.21
N GLY A 228 -28.82 8.38 -1.28
CA GLY A 228 -28.25 7.79 -2.49
C GLY A 228 -26.94 7.04 -2.23
N ALA A 229 -26.52 6.18 -3.17
CA ALA A 229 -25.25 5.48 -3.07
C ALA A 229 -24.06 6.45 -3.02
N VAL A 230 -23.04 6.11 -2.23
CA VAL A 230 -21.82 6.93 -2.12
C VAL A 230 -20.77 6.40 -3.08
N ALA A 231 -20.32 7.22 -4.02
CA ALA A 231 -19.20 6.92 -4.89
C ALA A 231 -17.89 7.33 -4.23
N LEU A 232 -16.99 6.36 -4.03
CA LEU A 232 -15.61 6.63 -3.65
C LEU A 232 -14.78 6.89 -4.92
N ILE A 233 -14.18 8.07 -4.98
CA ILE A 233 -13.51 8.59 -6.17
C ILE A 233 -12.05 8.85 -5.82
N GLN A 234 -11.14 8.17 -6.49
CA GLN A 234 -9.71 8.42 -6.38
C GLN A 234 -9.33 9.60 -7.28
N ILE A 235 -8.66 10.61 -6.74
CA ILE A 235 -8.11 11.74 -7.49
C ILE A 235 -6.94 11.23 -8.34
N VAL A 236 -7.03 11.40 -9.66
CA VAL A 236 -5.99 10.98 -10.61
C VAL A 236 -5.26 12.20 -11.19
N HIS A 237 -5.96 13.32 -11.31
CA HIS A 237 -5.37 14.58 -11.71
C HIS A 237 -6.07 15.74 -11.00
N GLU A 238 -5.31 16.79 -10.72
CA GLU A 238 -5.80 17.98 -10.04
C GLU A 238 -5.19 19.23 -10.67
N GLU A 239 -6.05 20.18 -11.02
CA GLU A 239 -5.68 21.50 -11.49
C GLU A 239 -6.22 22.56 -10.51
N ILE A 240 -5.34 23.43 -10.02
CA ILE A 240 -5.69 24.50 -9.08
C ILE A 240 -5.55 25.84 -9.80
N VAL A 241 -6.66 26.56 -9.92
CA VAL A 241 -6.71 27.91 -10.49
C VAL A 241 -7.09 28.90 -9.39
N ALA A 242 -6.14 29.75 -9.01
CA ALA A 242 -6.38 30.85 -8.09
C ALA A 242 -6.92 32.07 -8.87
N THR A 243 -8.00 32.69 -8.39
CA THR A 243 -8.48 33.97 -8.95
C THR A 243 -7.56 35.13 -8.57
N GLU A 244 -7.39 36.12 -9.45
CA GLU A 244 -6.42 37.23 -9.38
C GLU A 244 -6.44 38.10 -8.10
N GLN A 245 -7.42 37.94 -7.20
CA GLN A 245 -7.53 38.72 -5.96
C GLN A 245 -6.60 38.30 -4.80
N ASN A 246 -5.75 37.26 -4.93
CA ASN A 246 -4.98 36.72 -3.81
C ASN A 246 -3.44 36.68 -4.01
N LEU A 247 -2.89 37.65 -4.76
CA LEU A 247 -1.43 37.72 -5.02
C LEU A 247 -0.60 38.37 -3.89
N SER A 248 -1.19 38.82 -2.77
CA SER A 248 -0.45 39.53 -1.71
C SER A 248 -0.09 38.72 -0.45
N ASP A 249 -0.71 37.58 -0.15
CA ASP A 249 -0.48 36.86 1.12
C ASP A 249 0.18 35.50 0.91
N ARG A 250 1.41 35.50 0.37
CA ARG A 250 2.17 34.26 0.10
C ARG A 250 3.07 33.78 1.25
N SER A 251 3.06 34.39 2.43
CA SER A 251 4.02 34.01 3.49
C SER A 251 3.54 33.05 4.58
N ASP A 252 2.24 32.84 4.82
CA ASP A 252 1.83 32.15 6.07
C ASP A 252 0.62 31.19 5.96
N ALA A 253 0.56 30.34 4.93
CA ALA A 253 -0.42 29.26 4.84
C ALA A 253 0.23 27.87 4.96
N LYS A 254 1.04 27.67 6.00
CA LYS A 254 1.34 26.35 6.56
C LYS A 254 0.57 26.22 7.87
N ALA A 255 -0.18 25.12 7.96
CA ALA A 255 -0.95 24.64 9.10
C ALA A 255 -2.35 25.27 9.30
N SER A 256 -3.33 24.38 9.49
CA SER A 256 -4.66 24.64 10.03
C SER A 256 -5.59 25.49 9.14
N THR A 257 -6.46 24.83 8.38
CA THR A 257 -7.89 25.19 8.32
C THR A 257 -8.69 24.08 7.65
N ALA A 258 -9.81 23.74 8.28
CA ALA A 258 -10.70 22.64 7.93
C ALA A 258 -11.11 22.62 6.44
N PHE A 259 -11.20 21.42 5.89
CA PHE A 259 -11.69 21.10 4.56
C PHE A 259 -13.11 21.67 4.34
N GLN A 260 -13.23 22.88 3.79
CA GLN A 260 -14.48 23.45 3.30
C GLN A 260 -14.36 23.67 1.80
N TRP A 261 -14.58 22.59 1.04
CA TRP A 261 -14.60 22.59 -0.42
C TRP A 261 -16.05 22.54 -0.89
N GLN A 262 -16.40 23.37 -1.86
CA GLN A 262 -17.73 23.47 -2.46
C GLN A 262 -17.75 23.01 -3.93
N VAL A 263 -18.83 22.50 -4.51
CA VAL A 263 -18.86 22.16 -5.95
C VAL A 263 -19.12 23.39 -6.80
N ALA A 264 -18.29 23.62 -7.82
CA ALA A 264 -18.46 24.71 -8.79
C ALA A 264 -19.38 24.28 -9.95
N GLU A 265 -20.05 25.25 -10.58
CA GLU A 265 -21.01 25.04 -11.68
C GLU A 265 -20.51 24.05 -12.74
N GLN A 266 -21.31 23.00 -12.96
CA GLN A 266 -21.07 21.98 -13.97
C GLN A 266 -21.95 22.25 -15.19
N HIS A 267 -21.34 22.55 -16.35
CA HIS A 267 -22.04 22.67 -17.62
C HIS A 267 -22.20 21.28 -18.28
N ALA A 268 -22.93 20.37 -17.63
CA ALA A 268 -23.30 19.08 -18.20
C ALA A 268 -24.81 18.85 -18.01
N PHE A 269 -25.51 18.41 -19.06
CA PHE A 269 -26.95 18.13 -19.02
C PHE A 269 -27.18 16.71 -18.48
N TYR A 270 -27.90 16.59 -17.36
CA TYR A 270 -28.23 15.31 -16.74
C TYR A 270 -29.71 14.96 -16.98
N GLY A 271 -29.96 13.87 -17.72
CA GLY A 271 -31.32 13.45 -18.08
C GLY A 271 -32.06 12.79 -16.90
N LYS A 272 -33.38 13.00 -16.85
CA LYS A 272 -34.29 12.55 -15.78
C LYS A 272 -34.27 11.05 -15.43
N GLU A 273 -33.75 10.19 -16.31
CA GLU A 273 -33.73 8.73 -16.11
C GLU A 273 -32.33 8.13 -15.97
N ASN A 274 -31.25 8.87 -16.23
CA ASN A 274 -29.86 8.40 -16.08
C ASN A 274 -28.96 9.55 -15.61
N TRP A 275 -28.46 9.44 -14.39
CA TRP A 275 -27.58 10.43 -13.76
C TRP A 275 -26.11 10.34 -14.23
N LEU A 276 -25.76 9.25 -14.93
CA LEU A 276 -24.53 9.14 -15.70
C LEU A 276 -24.81 9.73 -17.10
N PRO A 277 -24.03 10.73 -17.57
CA PRO A 277 -24.10 11.20 -18.94
C PRO A 277 -24.06 10.02 -19.91
N SER A 278 -24.87 10.02 -20.97
CA SER A 278 -24.85 8.96 -22.00
C SER A 278 -23.52 8.89 -22.78
N SER A 279 -22.66 9.89 -22.63
CA SER A 279 -21.26 9.90 -23.07
C SER A 279 -20.28 9.18 -22.12
N LEU A 280 -20.70 8.84 -20.91
CA LEU A 280 -19.96 8.06 -19.91
C LEU A 280 -20.21 6.56 -20.14
N THR A 281 -19.92 6.10 -21.36
CA THR A 281 -19.74 4.69 -21.67
C THR A 281 -18.47 4.18 -20.99
N MET A 282 -18.61 3.41 -19.91
CA MET A 282 -17.58 2.53 -19.31
C MET A 282 -16.13 3.06 -19.23
N SER A 283 -15.93 4.38 -19.17
CA SER A 283 -14.64 5.02 -18.95
C SER A 283 -14.75 5.69 -17.58
N ARG A 284 -14.14 5.02 -16.58
CA ARG A 284 -14.37 5.19 -15.13
C ARG A 284 -13.94 6.53 -14.53
N TYR A 285 -13.93 7.62 -15.28
CA TYR A 285 -13.43 8.93 -14.85
C TYR A 285 -14.55 9.97 -14.76
N VAL A 286 -14.52 10.79 -13.71
CA VAL A 286 -15.44 11.90 -13.45
C VAL A 286 -14.66 13.17 -13.22
N VAL A 287 -15.19 14.30 -13.68
CA VAL A 287 -14.62 15.62 -13.43
C VAL A 287 -15.47 16.31 -12.37
N ILE A 288 -14.85 16.68 -11.25
CA ILE A 288 -15.48 17.43 -10.17
C ILE A 288 -14.77 18.76 -10.06
N ARG A 289 -15.51 19.85 -10.26
CA ARG A 289 -15.00 21.19 -9.96
C ARG A 289 -15.34 21.53 -8.53
N LEU A 290 -14.33 21.87 -7.75
CA LEU A 290 -14.41 22.28 -6.37
C LEU A 290 -14.03 23.76 -6.25
N LYS A 291 -14.54 24.45 -5.24
CA LYS A 291 -14.30 25.85 -4.93
C LYS A 291 -14.12 25.99 -3.43
N ASN A 292 -13.02 26.57 -2.99
CA ASN A 292 -12.85 26.91 -1.58
C ASN A 292 -13.48 28.29 -1.32
N LYS A 293 -13.96 28.54 -0.09
CA LYS A 293 -14.41 29.86 0.39
C LYS A 293 -13.38 31.00 0.14
N GLY A 294 -12.10 30.66 -0.02
CA GLY A 294 -11.03 31.60 -0.41
C GLY A 294 -10.93 31.94 -1.91
N GLY A 295 -11.89 31.53 -2.76
CA GLY A 295 -11.90 31.85 -4.20
C GLY A 295 -11.01 30.97 -5.09
N ILE A 296 -10.39 29.94 -4.51
CA ILE A 296 -9.59 28.97 -5.26
C ILE A 296 -10.53 27.95 -5.91
N ASN A 297 -10.50 27.86 -7.24
CA ASN A 297 -11.19 26.82 -8.00
C ASN A 297 -10.22 25.65 -8.22
N ARG A 298 -10.67 24.45 -7.92
CA ARG A 298 -9.92 23.20 -8.02
C ARG A 298 -10.69 22.26 -8.95
N THR A 299 -10.15 21.93 -10.11
CA THR A 299 -10.74 20.90 -10.98
C THR A 299 -10.05 19.57 -10.69
N VAL A 300 -10.85 18.60 -10.26
CA VAL A 300 -10.40 17.24 -9.96
C VAL A 300 -10.88 16.32 -11.07
N VAL A 301 -9.97 15.58 -11.68
CA VAL A 301 -10.32 14.40 -12.48
C VAL A 301 -10.12 13.18 -11.58
N GLY A 302 -11.21 12.51 -11.27
CA GLY A 302 -11.23 11.37 -10.39
C GLY A 302 -11.65 10.09 -11.10
N ARG A 303 -11.17 8.93 -10.64
CA ARG A 303 -11.61 7.61 -11.08
C ARG A 303 -12.57 7.02 -10.05
N ILE A 304 -13.73 6.51 -10.47
CA ILE A 304 -14.65 5.83 -9.57
C ILE A 304 -14.07 4.46 -9.20
N GLU A 305 -13.74 4.28 -7.93
CA GLU A 305 -13.18 3.02 -7.41
C GLU A 305 -14.28 2.07 -6.93
N LYS A 306 -15.24 2.58 -6.17
CA LYS A 306 -16.24 1.75 -5.46
C LYS A 306 -17.51 2.53 -5.18
N LEU A 307 -18.64 1.83 -5.11
CA LEU A 307 -19.89 2.33 -4.54
C LEU A 307 -20.05 1.76 -3.13
N LEU A 308 -20.27 2.63 -2.14
CA LEU A 308 -20.45 2.31 -0.74
C LEU A 308 -21.91 2.56 -0.36
N GLY A 309 -22.64 1.51 0.06
CA GLY A 309 -23.96 1.60 0.68
C GLY A 309 -25.06 2.23 -0.19
N GLY A 310 -26.01 1.40 -0.63
CA GLY A 310 -27.12 1.77 -1.51
C GLY A 310 -27.43 0.56 -2.38
N VAL A 311 -28.72 0.23 -2.57
CA VAL A 311 -29.15 -0.90 -3.40
C VAL A 311 -28.36 -0.87 -4.70
N ALA A 312 -27.67 -1.97 -5.02
CA ALA A 312 -27.02 -2.13 -6.30
C ALA A 312 -28.05 -1.82 -7.38
N PHE A 313 -27.93 -0.67 -8.04
CA PHE A 313 -28.70 -0.39 -9.24
C PHE A 313 -28.09 -1.25 -10.35
N ASN A 314 -28.46 -2.52 -10.34
CA ASN A 314 -28.45 -3.35 -11.52
C ASN A 314 -29.46 -2.75 -12.49
N LYS A 315 -28.98 -1.92 -13.41
CA LYS A 315 -29.14 -2.05 -14.87
C LYS A 315 -28.58 -0.83 -15.58
#